data_AF-A0A9E0AL81-F1
#
_entry.id   AF-A0A9E0AL81-F1
#
_cell.length_a   1.000
_cell.length_b   1.000
_cell.length_c   1.000
_cell.angle_alpha   90.00
_cell.angle_beta   90.00
_cell.angle_gamma   90.00
#
_symmetry.space_group_name_H-M   'P 1'
#
loop_
_entity.id
_entity.type
_entity.pdbx_description
1 polymer ?
#
loop_
_entity_poly.entity_id
_entity_poly.type
_entity_poly.pdbx_seq_one_letter_code
_entity_poly.pdbx_strand_id
1 'polypeptide(L)'
;MYNEQYNKKVTELRKLVNYEVLDVPRIVELMKEIREIVKSVGDPLVVKTLRLVYENIEENGSLVMNYLEDEEDLTNLEYFADLLKDANNKYNRQEIEDIMKTLLGLPLESDEEEATA
;
A
#
# COMPACT_ATOMS: atom_id res chain seq x y z
N MET A 1 17.41 -1.99 -4.67
CA MET A 1 16.66 -3.23 -4.95
C MET A 1 16.36 -3.91 -3.63
N TYR A 2 15.11 -4.26 -3.37
CA TYR A 2 14.74 -4.97 -2.14
C TYR A 2 15.35 -6.38 -2.13
N ASN A 3 15.64 -6.90 -0.93
CA ASN A 3 16.30 -8.19 -0.76
C ASN A 3 15.29 -9.36 -0.74
N GLU A 4 15.79 -10.59 -0.69
CA GLU A 4 14.97 -11.80 -0.65
C GLU A 4 13.99 -11.82 0.54
N GLN A 5 14.41 -11.28 1.69
CA GLN A 5 13.58 -11.21 2.89
C GLN A 5 12.34 -10.33 2.68
N TYR A 6 12.50 -9.17 2.02
CA TYR A 6 11.39 -8.31 1.63
C TYR A 6 10.43 -9.06 0.70
N ASN A 7 10.95 -9.68 -0.36
CA ASN A 7 10.13 -10.40 -1.34
C ASN A 7 9.31 -11.53 -0.70
N LYS A 8 9.92 -12.26 0.24
CA LYS A 8 9.24 -13.31 1.01
C LYS A 8 8.09 -12.74 1.82
N LYS A 9 8.29 -11.63 2.55
CA LYS A 9 7.26 -11.01 3.37
C LYS A 9 6.13 -10.39 2.54
N VAL A 10 6.45 -9.75 1.42
CA VAL A 10 5.43 -9.23 0.49
C VAL A 10 4.61 -10.37 -0.11
N THR A 11 5.24 -11.50 -0.47
CA THR A 11 4.52 -12.68 -0.97
C THR A 11 3.59 -13.27 0.10
N GLU A 12 4.02 -13.27 1.36
CA GLU A 12 3.18 -13.69 2.48
C GLU A 12 2.01 -12.73 2.69
N LEU A 13 2.26 -11.41 2.63
CA LEU A 13 1.23 -10.38 2.74
C LEU A 13 0.17 -10.57 1.66
N ARG A 14 0.61 -10.75 0.40
CA ARG A 14 -0.32 -10.92 -0.73
C ARG A 14 -1.26 -12.12 -0.54
N LYS A 15 -0.79 -13.19 0.09
CA LYS A 15 -1.63 -14.36 0.39
C LYS A 15 -2.68 -14.04 1.45
N LEU A 16 -2.33 -13.26 2.47
CA LEU A 16 -3.23 -12.91 3.58
C LEU A 16 -4.34 -11.92 3.20
N VAL A 17 -4.12 -11.11 2.16
CA VAL A 17 -5.09 -10.10 1.72
C VAL A 17 -6.08 -10.63 0.69
N ASN A 18 -5.92 -11.88 0.23
CA ASN A 18 -6.80 -12.56 -0.74
C ASN A 18 -7.92 -13.39 -0.06
N TYR A 19 -8.26 -13.07 1.19
CA TYR A 19 -9.27 -13.82 1.95
C TYR A 19 -10.51 -12.96 2.18
N GLU A 20 -11.69 -13.59 2.14
CA GLU A 20 -12.97 -12.92 2.47
C GLU A 20 -12.98 -12.33 3.88
N VAL A 21 -12.19 -12.89 4.80
CA VAL A 21 -12.00 -12.39 6.16
C VAL A 21 -10.52 -12.11 6.40
N LEU A 22 -10.20 -10.85 6.68
CA LEU A 22 -8.83 -10.40 6.92
C LEU A 22 -8.37 -10.77 8.35
N ASP A 23 -7.21 -11.43 8.45
CA ASP A 23 -6.47 -11.56 9.71
C ASP A 23 -5.71 -10.25 9.98
N VAL A 24 -6.45 -9.25 10.46
CA VAL A 24 -5.94 -7.89 10.69
C VAL A 24 -4.69 -7.87 11.58
N PRO A 25 -4.65 -8.55 12.75
CA PRO A 25 -3.44 -8.60 13.57
C PRO A 25 -2.21 -9.11 12.81
N ARG A 26 -2.37 -10.19 12.04
CA ARG A 26 -1.26 -10.77 11.28
C ARG A 26 -0.81 -9.88 10.12
N ILE A 27 -1.76 -9.28 9.39
CA ILE A 27 -1.48 -8.35 8.30
C ILE A 27 -0.67 -7.16 8.82
N VAL A 28 -1.11 -6.54 9.91
CA VAL A 28 -0.46 -5.39 10.52
C VAL A 28 0.95 -5.73 11.01
N GLU A 29 1.12 -6.87 11.68
CA GLU A 29 2.44 -7.35 12.11
C GLU A 29 3.38 -7.47 10.91
N LEU A 30 2.92 -8.12 9.83
CA LEU A 30 3.72 -8.33 8.65
C LEU A 30 4.09 -7.02 7.92
N MET A 31 3.16 -6.05 7.87
CA MET A 31 3.44 -4.71 7.32
C MET A 31 4.47 -3.95 8.17
N LYS A 32 4.41 -4.07 9.50
CA LYS A 32 5.43 -3.50 10.40
C LYS A 32 6.81 -4.14 10.16
N GLU A 33 6.87 -5.45 9.95
CA GLU A 33 8.12 -6.13 9.59
C GLU A 33 8.67 -5.71 8.21
N ILE A 34 7.81 -5.62 7.19
CA ILE A 34 8.20 -5.13 5.86
C ILE A 34 8.77 -3.71 5.99
N ARG A 35 8.11 -2.84 6.76
CA ARG A 35 8.54 -1.47 6.98
C ARG A 35 9.94 -1.37 7.59
N GLU A 36 10.31 -2.23 8.54
CA GLU A 36 11.67 -2.22 9.10
C GLU A 36 12.72 -2.62 8.05
N ILE A 37 12.40 -3.54 7.14
CA ILE A 37 13.28 -3.87 6.02
C ILE A 37 13.42 -2.66 5.08
N VAL A 38 12.30 -2.01 4.72
CA VAL A 38 12.30 -0.84 3.83
C VAL A 38 13.09 0.33 4.44
N LYS A 39 12.98 0.57 5.75
CA LYS A 39 13.81 1.56 6.46
C LYS A 39 15.29 1.31 6.28
N SER A 40 15.73 0.05 6.39
CA SER A 40 17.15 -0.31 6.27
C SER A 40 17.74 -0.02 4.88
N VAL A 41 16.91 0.05 3.84
CA VAL A 41 17.32 0.40 2.48
C VAL A 41 17.06 1.87 2.12
N GLY A 42 16.44 2.63 3.01
CA GLY A 42 16.29 4.08 2.88
C GLY A 42 15.23 4.54 1.87
N ASP A 43 14.10 3.83 1.73
CA ASP A 43 12.98 4.27 0.87
C ASP A 43 11.86 4.95 1.69
N PRO A 44 11.89 6.28 1.88
CA PRO A 44 10.96 6.99 2.76
C PRO A 44 9.51 6.94 2.29
N LEU A 45 9.28 6.85 0.96
CA LEU A 45 7.95 6.76 0.39
C LEU A 45 7.26 5.49 0.89
N VAL A 46 7.86 4.34 0.61
CA VAL A 46 7.29 3.04 1.00
C VAL A 46 7.20 2.90 2.53
N VAL A 47 8.17 3.43 3.29
CA VAL A 47 8.10 3.44 4.78
C VAL A 47 6.87 4.20 5.29
N LYS A 48 6.57 5.35 4.68
CA LYS A 48 5.45 6.20 5.09
C LYS A 48 4.13 5.57 4.65
N THR A 49 4.02 5.12 3.42
CA THR A 49 2.79 4.49 2.89
C THR A 49 2.44 3.23 3.68
N LEU A 50 3.41 2.33 3.95
CA LEU A 50 3.17 1.14 4.79
C LEU A 50 2.57 1.50 6.14
N ARG A 51 3.09 2.57 6.77
CA ARG A 51 2.57 3.05 8.06
C ARG A 51 1.12 3.51 7.96
N LEU A 52 0.83 4.39 7.01
CA LEU A 52 -0.53 4.92 6.85
C LEU A 52 -1.52 3.80 6.56
N VAL A 53 -1.14 2.83 5.73
CA VAL A 53 -1.99 1.69 5.39
C VAL A 53 -2.25 0.82 6.63
N TYR A 54 -1.22 0.42 7.39
CA TYR A 54 -1.49 -0.42 8.56
C TYR A 54 -2.22 0.34 9.68
N GLU A 55 -1.99 1.65 9.87
CA GLU A 55 -2.70 2.46 10.86
C GLU A 55 -4.19 2.55 10.51
N ASN A 56 -4.51 2.76 9.23
CA ASN A 56 -5.88 2.76 8.73
C ASN A 56 -6.56 1.38 8.92
N ILE A 57 -5.85 0.28 8.64
CA ILE A 57 -6.38 -1.08 8.85
C ILE A 57 -6.55 -1.39 10.35
N GLU A 58 -5.63 -0.96 11.22
CA GLU A 58 -5.77 -1.13 12.68
C GLU A 58 -7.02 -0.41 13.21
N GLU A 59 -7.37 0.74 12.64
CA GLU A 59 -8.55 1.53 13.05
C GLU A 59 -9.86 0.98 12.47
N ASN A 60 -9.86 0.54 11.21
CA ASN A 60 -11.09 0.25 10.47
C ASN A 60 -11.34 -1.25 10.23
N GLY A 61 -10.34 -2.10 10.45
CA GLY A 61 -10.40 -3.54 10.13
C GLY A 61 -10.20 -3.86 8.64
N SER A 62 -10.08 -2.86 7.78
CA SER A 62 -9.77 -2.96 6.36
C SER A 62 -9.09 -1.67 5.88
N LEU A 63 -8.57 -1.66 4.64
CA LEU A 63 -8.04 -0.43 4.05
C LEU A 63 -9.19 0.39 3.45
N VAL A 64 -9.58 1.44 4.15
CA VAL A 64 -10.68 2.33 3.77
C VAL A 64 -10.13 3.57 3.07
N MET A 65 -10.32 3.63 1.75
CA MET A 65 -9.96 4.78 0.92
C MET A 65 -10.74 4.77 -0.40
N ASN A 66 -11.00 5.97 -0.92
CA ASN A 66 -11.70 6.17 -2.17
C ASN A 66 -10.67 6.21 -3.29
N TYR A 67 -10.24 5.04 -3.78
CA TYR A 67 -9.18 4.91 -4.78
C TYR A 67 -9.60 3.99 -5.94
N LEU A 68 -9.90 2.72 -5.66
CA LEU A 68 -10.38 1.77 -6.68
C LEU A 68 -11.92 1.73 -6.78
N GLU A 69 -12.61 2.86 -6.56
CA GLU A 69 -14.04 2.87 -6.19
C GLU A 69 -15.01 2.19 -7.16
N ASP A 70 -14.69 1.99 -8.45
CA ASP A 70 -15.72 1.60 -9.44
C ASP A 70 -15.41 0.47 -10.44
N GLU A 71 -14.20 -0.11 -10.53
CA GLU A 71 -13.91 -1.04 -11.67
C GLU A 71 -13.01 -2.28 -11.41
N GLU A 72 -12.49 -2.52 -10.20
CA GLU A 72 -11.48 -3.58 -10.03
C GLU A 72 -11.93 -4.82 -9.23
N ASP A 73 -11.54 -6.00 -9.73
CA ASP A 73 -11.64 -7.31 -9.05
C ASP A 73 -10.80 -7.39 -7.76
N LEU A 74 -10.09 -6.32 -7.41
CA LEU A 74 -9.15 -6.24 -6.29
C LEU A 74 -9.63 -5.22 -5.27
N THR A 75 -9.46 -5.56 -4.00
CA THR A 75 -9.58 -4.56 -2.93
C THR A 75 -8.36 -3.61 -2.95
N ASN A 76 -8.53 -2.38 -2.40
CA ASN A 76 -7.41 -1.43 -2.22
C ASN A 76 -6.18 -2.08 -1.55
N LEU A 77 -6.41 -2.99 -0.59
CA LEU A 77 -5.35 -3.66 0.14
C LEU A 77 -4.61 -4.69 -0.71
N GLU A 78 -5.34 -5.44 -1.54
CA GLU A 78 -4.75 -6.39 -2.49
C GLU A 78 -3.92 -5.69 -3.54
N TYR A 79 -4.46 -4.60 -4.10
CA TYR A 79 -3.76 -3.77 -5.05
C TYR A 79 -2.46 -3.22 -4.46
N PHE A 80 -2.51 -2.64 -3.26
CA PHE A 80 -1.33 -2.16 -2.57
C PHE A 80 -0.28 -3.28 -2.35
N ALA A 81 -0.71 -4.49 -1.97
CA ALA A 81 0.19 -5.63 -1.82
C ALA A 81 0.83 -6.06 -3.15
N ASP A 82 0.12 -5.91 -4.28
CA ASP A 82 0.65 -6.18 -5.62
C ASP A 82 1.67 -5.13 -6.07
N LEU A 83 1.46 -3.85 -5.78
CA LEU A 83 2.44 -2.78 -6.03
C LEU A 83 3.77 -3.05 -5.29
N LEU A 84 3.69 -3.53 -4.04
CA LEU A 84 4.86 -3.84 -3.23
C LEU A 84 5.73 -4.94 -3.82
N LYS A 85 5.21 -5.81 -4.70
CA LYS A 85 6.01 -6.87 -5.36
C LYS A 85 7.14 -6.29 -6.21
N ASP A 86 6.92 -5.11 -6.80
CA ASP A 86 7.95 -4.37 -7.54
C ASP A 86 7.85 -2.87 -7.25
N ALA A 87 8.03 -2.47 -5.99
CA ALA A 87 7.92 -1.08 -5.56
C ALA A 87 9.03 -0.14 -6.12
N ASN A 88 10.00 -0.66 -6.87
CA ASN A 88 10.99 0.16 -7.59
C ASN A 88 10.55 0.45 -9.04
N ASN A 89 9.53 -0.23 -9.55
CA ASN A 89 8.93 0.09 -10.84
C ASN A 89 8.38 1.51 -10.80
N LYS A 90 8.67 2.33 -11.82
CA LYS A 90 8.24 3.74 -11.86
C LYS A 90 6.71 3.90 -11.77
N TYR A 91 5.94 3.00 -12.36
CA TYR A 91 4.48 3.04 -12.33
C TYR A 91 3.98 2.66 -10.93
N ASN A 92 4.45 1.54 -10.39
CA ASN A 92 4.08 1.15 -9.03
C ASN A 92 4.47 2.20 -7.98
N ARG A 93 5.61 2.87 -8.18
CA ARG A 93 6.07 3.93 -7.28
C ARG A 93 5.13 5.15 -7.32
N GLN A 94 4.63 5.52 -8.49
CA GLN A 94 3.63 6.57 -8.65
C GLN A 94 2.33 6.18 -7.90
N GLU A 95 1.81 4.98 -8.15
CA GLU A 95 0.60 4.47 -7.48
C GLU A 95 0.76 4.41 -5.94
N ILE A 96 1.93 4.02 -5.43
CA ILE A 96 2.23 4.03 -3.99
C ILE A 96 2.23 5.46 -3.42
N GLU A 97 2.68 6.44 -4.21
CA GLU A 97 2.61 7.85 -3.84
C GLU A 97 1.18 8.38 -3.85
N ASP A 98 0.37 8.00 -4.83
CA ASP A 98 -1.02 8.41 -4.92
C ASP A 98 -1.85 7.78 -3.79
N ILE A 99 -1.64 6.50 -3.46
CA ILE A 99 -2.21 5.89 -2.25
C ILE A 99 -1.83 6.66 -0.98
N MET A 100 -0.56 7.08 -0.87
CA MET A 100 -0.11 7.88 0.27
C MET A 100 -0.81 9.25 0.31
N LYS A 101 -0.96 9.92 -0.82
CA LYS A 101 -1.65 11.22 -0.93
C LYS A 101 -3.12 11.07 -0.55
N THR A 102 -3.82 10.06 -1.07
CA THR A 102 -5.22 9.77 -0.74
C THR A 102 -5.41 9.53 0.76
N LEU A 103 -4.55 8.72 1.40
CA LEU A 103 -4.62 8.49 2.85
C LEU A 103 -4.30 9.74 3.69
N LEU A 104 -3.65 10.75 3.10
CA LEU A 104 -3.38 12.05 3.74
C LEU A 104 -4.42 13.10 3.39
N GLY A 105 -5.41 12.79 2.52
CA GLY A 105 -6.36 13.76 1.99
C GLY A 105 -5.72 14.84 1.11
N LEU A 106 -4.63 14.50 0.42
CA LEU A 106 -3.96 15.39 -0.53
C LEU A 106 -4.52 15.17 -1.94
N PRO A 107 -4.60 16.22 -2.78
CA PRO A 107 -5.03 16.08 -4.17
C PRO A 107 -4.06 15.22 -4.98
N LEU A 108 -4.58 14.50 -5.97
CA LEU A 108 -3.78 13.77 -6.96
C LEU A 108 -3.50 14.67 -8.17
N GLU A 109 -2.39 14.45 -8.88
CA GLU A 109 -2.01 15.30 -10.02
C GLU A 109 -3.03 15.24 -11.17
N SER A 110 -3.78 14.13 -11.29
CA SER A 110 -4.89 14.00 -12.25
C SER A 110 -6.06 14.95 -11.96
N ASP A 111 -6.22 15.40 -10.71
CA ASP A 111 -7.33 16.27 -10.30
C ASP A 111 -7.05 17.75 -10.62
N GLU A 112 -5.79 18.11 -10.88
CA GLU A 112 -5.40 19.50 -11.21
C GLU A 112 -5.75 19.88 -12.66
N GLU A 113 -5.82 18.92 -13.59
CA GLU A 113 -6.19 19.19 -15.00
C GLU A 113 -7.68 19.54 -15.14
N GLU A 114 -8.58 18.97 -14.32
CA GLU A 114 -10.02 19.34 -14.35
C GLU A 114 -10.29 20.71 -13.70
N ALA A 115 -9.47 21.15 -12.74
CA ALA A 115 -9.69 22.40 -12.03
C ALA A 115 -9.29 23.66 -12.82
N THR A 116 -8.65 23.51 -13.99
CA THR A 116 -8.18 24.62 -14.84
C THR A 116 -8.83 24.68 -16.23
N ALA A 117 -9.86 23.87 -16.49
CA ALA A 117 -10.62 23.85 -17.74
C ALA A 117 -11.90 24.70 -17.71
#